data_AF-A0A7W0HCQ3-F1
#
_entry.id   AF-A0A7W0HCQ3-F1
#
_cell.length_a   1.000
_cell.length_b   1.000
_cell.length_c   1.000
_cell.angle_alpha   90.00
_cell.angle_beta   90.00
_cell.angle_gamma   90.00
#
_symmetry.space_group_name_H-M   'P 1'
#
loop_
_entity.id
_entity.type
_entity.pdbx_description
1 polymer ?
#
loop_
_entity_poly.entity_id
_entity_poly.type
_entity_poly.pdbx_seq_one_letter_code
_entity_poly.pdbx_strand_id
1 'polypeptide(L)' 'MAMLEVSDLHTYYGNIEALKGVSLEVEEGEIVTLI' A
#
# COMPACT_ATOMS: atom_id res chain seq x y z
N MET A 1 3.16 10.28 -13.37
CA MET A 1 2.77 8.87 -13.61
C MET A 1 3.40 8.16 -12.45
N ALA A 2 2.61 7.53 -11.58
CA ALA A 2 3.13 6.95 -10.37
C ALA A 2 4.25 5.95 -10.69
N MET A 3 5.37 6.06 -9.98
CA MET A 3 6.47 5.09 -10.02
C MET A 3 6.04 3.79 -9.36
N LEU A 4 5.23 3.88 -8.30
CA LEU A 4 4.59 2.75 -7.63
C LEU A 4 3.12 3.08 -7.37
N GLU A 5 2.24 2.13 -7.68
CA GLU A 5 0.82 2.19 -7.37
C GLU A 5 0.42 0.90 -6.65
N VAL A 6 -0.23 1.03 -5.50
CA VAL A 6 -0.91 -0.06 -4.79
C VAL A 6 -2.37 0.32 -4.69
N SER A 7 -3.24 -0.58 -5.12
CA SER A 7 -4.68 -0.33 -5.17
C SER A 7 -5.42 -1.44 -4.44
N ASP A 8 -6.21 -1.05 -3.45
CA ASP A 8 -7.11 -1.92 -2.69
C ASP A 8 -6.41 -3.15 -2.08
N LEU A 9 -5.29 -2.94 -1.39
CA LEU A 9 -4.50 -4.02 -0.81
C LEU A 9 -5.17 -4.60 0.44
N HIS A 10 -5.45 -5.90 0.36
CA HIS A 10 -5.90 -6.73 1.48
C HIS A 10 -4.85 -7.77 1.83
N THR A 11 -4.53 -7.92 3.12
CA THR A 11 -3.61 -8.97 3.59
C THR A 11 -4.16 -9.68 4.81
N TYR A 12 -3.90 -10.99 4.89
CA TYR A 12 -4.46 -11.86 5.92
C TYR A 12 -3.37 -12.71 6.57
N TYR A 13 -3.33 -12.69 7.90
CA TYR A 13 -2.56 -13.62 8.72
C TYR A 13 -3.52 -14.57 9.43
N GLY A 14 -3.78 -15.71 8.78
CA GLY A 14 -4.84 -16.63 9.20
C GLY A 14 -6.21 -15.96 9.10
N ASN A 15 -6.92 -15.88 10.22
CA ASN A 15 -8.24 -15.24 10.29
C ASN A 15 -8.19 -13.73 10.54
N ILE A 16 -7.00 -13.12 10.61
CA ILE A 16 -6.83 -11.68 10.88
C ILE A 16 -6.52 -10.96 9.57
N GLU A 17 -7.33 -9.97 9.23
CA GLU A 17 -7.04 -9.03 8.13
C GLU A 17 -6.15 -7.90 8.65
N ALA A 18 -4.88 -7.90 8.24
CA ALA A 18 -3.87 -6.96 8.70
C ALA A 18 -3.86 -5.65 7.91
N LEU A 19 -4.03 -5.70 6.59
CA LEU A 19 -4.27 -4.53 5.75
C LEU A 19 -5.68 -4.62 5.18
N LYS A 20 -6.46 -3.54 5.30
CA LYS A 20 -7.89 -3.48 4.98
C LYS A 20 -8.14 -2.48 3.86
N GLY A 21 -8.01 -2.92 2.60
CA GLY A 21 -8.26 -2.07 1.42
C GLY A 21 -7.36 -0.83 1.37
N VAL A 22 -6.04 -1.03 1.52
CA VAL A 22 -5.08 0.07 1.51
C VAL A 22 -4.68 0.41 0.08
N SER A 23 -4.80 1.67 -0.30
CA SER A 23 -4.27 2.19 -1.57
C SER A 23 -3.19 3.23 -1.30
N LEU A 24 -2.12 3.23 -2.10
CA LEU A 24 -1.06 4.23 -2.07
C LEU A 24 -0.44 4.44 -3.45
N GLU A 25 0.04 5.65 -3.70
CA GLU A 25 0.79 6.01 -4.89
C GLU A 25 2.11 6.64 -4.43
N VAL A 26 3.19 6.37 -5.17
CA VAL A 26 4.49 7.02 -4.99
C VAL A 26 4.92 7.58 -6.34
N GLU A 27 5.15 8.88 -6.41
CA GLU A 27 5.65 9.52 -7.62
C GLU A 27 7.17 9.36 -7.78
N GLU A 28 7.66 9.53 -9.00
CA GLU A 28 9.10 9.48 -9.26
C GLU A 28 9.86 10.55 -8.47
N GLY A 29 10.87 10.11 -7.70
CA GLY A 29 11.68 10.99 -6.85
C GLY A 29 11.09 11.29 -5.47
N GLU A 30 9.89 10.77 -5.15
CA GLU A 30 9.25 10.91 -3.84
C GLU A 30 9.84 9.90 -2.83
N ILE A 31 10.10 10.37 -1.59
CA ILE A 31 10.56 9.51 -0.49
C ILE A 31 9.43 9.35 0.52
N VAL A 32 8.88 8.14 0.60
CA VAL A 32 7.76 7.79 1.49
C VAL A 32 8.21 6.73 2.50
N THR A 33 7.71 6.81 3.72
CA THR A 33 7.89 5.78 4.76
C THR A 33 6.55 5.46 5.42
N LEU A 34 6.40 4.22 5.87
CA LEU A 34 5.27 3.76 6.67
C LEU A 34 5.74 3.65 8.13
N ILE A 35 4.90 4.07 9.10
CA ILE A 35 5.16 4.04 10.55
C ILE A 35 4.18 3.07 11.22
#